data_AF-A0A015JFC0-F1
#
_entry.id   AF-A0A015JFC0-F1
#
_cell.length_a   1.000
_cell.length_b   1.000
_cell.length_c   1.000
_cell.angle_alpha   90.00
_cell.angle_beta   90.00
_cell.angle_gamma   90.00
#
_symmetry.space_group_name_H-M   'P 1'
#
loop_
_entity.id
_entity.type
_entity.pdbx_description
1 polymer ?
#
loop_
_entity_poly.entity_id
_entity_poly.type
_entity_poly.pdbx_seq_one_letter_code
_entity_poly.pdbx_strand_id
1 'polypeptide(L)'
;MICNSLLSESTKSLKIEDDRLKYFIKTRWTFIYKATYSFVRMRQVLDKVVTNHPEEITNSTVKKYLKKQDFYDKVNTLAKLLRPIKNAILMLEGNQTNLADAFIQMIRLGYVITSGNLFRRNLV
;
A
#
# COMPACT_ATOMS: atom_id res chain seq x y z
N MET A 1 9.55 21.12 3.52
CA MET A 1 8.24 21.58 3.05
C MET A 1 8.41 22.02 1.59
N ILE A 2 8.38 21.05 0.67
CA ILE A 2 8.64 21.32 -0.76
C ILE A 2 7.33 21.81 -1.37
N CYS A 3 7.40 22.94 -2.07
CA CYS A 3 6.28 23.70 -2.62
C CYS A 3 5.38 22.83 -3.51
N ASN A 4 4.21 22.46 -2.98
CA ASN A 4 3.11 21.81 -3.70
C ASN A 4 2.67 22.56 -4.97
N SER A 5 3.00 23.85 -5.10
CA SER A 5 2.71 24.67 -6.27
C SER A 5 3.42 24.16 -7.53
N LEU A 6 4.71 23.82 -7.45
CA LEU A 6 5.50 23.33 -8.60
C LEU A 6 5.00 21.98 -9.09
N LEU A 7 4.68 21.06 -8.17
CA LEU A 7 4.12 19.75 -8.52
C LEU A 7 2.77 19.85 -9.24
N SER A 8 1.94 20.83 -8.86
CA SER A 8 0.61 21.06 -9.45
C SER A 8 0.67 21.63 -10.87
N GLU A 9 1.74 22.37 -11.18
CA GLU A 9 1.95 23.01 -12.47
C GLU A 9 2.45 21.96 -13.49
N SER A 10 3.38 21.09 -13.06
CA SER A 10 3.89 19.98 -13.88
C SER A 10 2.86 18.89 -14.18
N THR A 11 1.87 18.67 -13.31
CA THR A 11 0.79 17.69 -13.57
C THR A 11 -0.19 18.16 -14.64
N LYS A 12 -0.47 19.47 -14.69
CA LYS A 12 -1.36 20.06 -15.70
C LYS A 12 -0.73 20.07 -17.09
N SER A 13 0.58 20.33 -17.19
CA SER A 13 1.28 20.33 -18.49
C SER A 13 1.34 18.94 -19.14
N LEU A 14 1.35 17.88 -18.33
CA LEU A 14 1.47 16.49 -18.79
C LEU A 14 0.14 15.78 -19.09
N LYS A 15 -1.01 16.48 -18.98
CA LYS A 15 -2.37 15.92 -19.18
C LYS A 15 -2.62 14.62 -18.39
N ILE A 16 -2.08 14.53 -17.18
CA ILE A 16 -2.34 13.42 -16.28
C ILE A 16 -3.75 13.61 -15.72
N GLU A 17 -4.62 12.62 -15.93
CA GLU A 17 -6.00 12.63 -15.45
C GLU A 17 -6.04 12.73 -13.92
N ASP A 18 -6.82 13.70 -13.44
CA ASP A 18 -6.95 14.27 -12.10
C ASP A 18 -6.65 13.35 -10.90
N ASP A 19 -5.55 13.64 -10.19
CA ASP A 19 -5.24 13.08 -8.86
C ASP A 19 -4.83 14.20 -7.88
N ARG A 20 -5.59 15.30 -7.82
CA ARG A 20 -5.40 16.33 -6.78
C ARG A 20 -5.74 15.80 -5.37
N LEU A 21 -4.95 16.22 -4.38
CA LEU A 21 -5.08 15.87 -2.95
C LEU A 21 -6.47 16.18 -2.40
N LYS A 22 -7.24 15.13 -2.09
CA LYS A 22 -8.53 15.18 -1.40
C LYS A 22 -8.32 15.04 0.11
N TYR A 23 -8.80 16.00 0.91
CA TYR A 23 -8.89 15.87 2.37
C TYR A 23 -10.34 15.74 2.84
N PHE A 24 -10.71 14.52 3.20
CA PHE A 24 -11.59 14.18 4.32
C PHE A 24 -11.08 12.82 4.84
N ILE A 25 -11.01 12.62 6.15
CA ILE A 25 -10.28 11.53 6.83
C ILE A 25 -11.04 10.19 6.68
N LYS A 26 -11.19 9.70 5.44
CA LYS A 26 -11.58 8.35 5.01
C LYS A 26 -10.39 7.59 4.36
N THR A 27 -9.20 8.19 4.41
CA THR A 27 -8.07 7.83 3.53
C THR A 27 -6.90 7.15 4.23
N ARG A 28 -6.81 7.13 5.57
CA ARG A 28 -5.61 6.63 6.26
C ARG A 28 -5.34 5.14 6.00
N TRP A 29 -6.35 4.29 6.17
CA TRP A 29 -6.19 2.83 5.99
C TRP A 29 -6.09 2.42 4.51
N THR A 30 -6.87 3.08 3.65
CA THR A 30 -6.79 2.85 2.20
C THR A 30 -5.44 3.31 1.63
N PHE A 31 -4.88 4.40 2.15
CA PHE A 31 -3.55 4.88 1.79
C PHE A 31 -2.46 3.88 2.18
N ILE A 32 -2.48 3.33 3.40
CA ILE A 32 -1.49 2.33 3.83
C ILE A 32 -1.48 1.13 2.88
N TYR A 33 -2.64 0.54 2.56
CA TYR A 33 -2.72 -0.53 1.56
C TYR A 33 -2.17 -0.09 0.20
N LYS A 34 -2.59 1.08 -0.31
CA LYS A 34 -2.16 1.60 -1.62
C LYS A 34 -0.65 1.82 -1.67
N ALA A 35 -0.06 2.40 -0.64
CA ALA A 35 1.37 2.63 -0.54
C ALA A 35 2.15 1.31 -0.52
N THR A 36 1.78 0.37 0.35
CA THR A 36 2.39 -0.97 0.41
C THR A 36 2.30 -1.69 -0.94
N TYR A 37 1.12 -1.68 -1.56
CA TYR A 37 0.92 -2.33 -2.86
C TYR A 37 1.70 -1.65 -4.00
N SER A 38 1.89 -0.33 -3.95
CA SER A 38 2.71 0.38 -4.93
C SER A 38 4.18 -0.06 -4.88
N PHE A 39 4.75 -0.32 -3.69
CA PHE A 39 6.11 -0.89 -3.61
C PHE A 39 6.22 -2.25 -4.31
N VAL A 40 5.21 -3.11 -4.18
CA VAL A 40 5.18 -4.41 -4.88
C VAL A 40 5.19 -4.21 -6.39
N ARG A 41 4.32 -3.32 -6.90
CA ARG A 41 4.21 -3.04 -8.34
C ARG A 41 5.43 -2.35 -8.92
N MET A 42 6.03 -1.43 -8.19
CA MET A 42 7.16 -0.61 -8.65
C MET A 42 8.52 -1.30 -8.53
N ARG A 43 8.57 -2.56 -8.07
CA ARG A 43 9.82 -3.30 -7.88
C ARG A 43 10.79 -3.17 -9.07
N GLN A 44 10.34 -3.47 -10.28
CA GLN A 44 11.19 -3.43 -11.47
C GLN A 44 11.69 -2.02 -11.79
N VAL A 45 10.87 -1.00 -11.51
CA VAL A 45 11.23 0.40 -11.72
C VAL A 45 12.29 0.81 -10.69
N LEU A 46 12.08 0.48 -9.42
CA LEU A 46 13.02 0.76 -8.33
C LEU A 46 14.36 0.05 -8.56
N ASP A 47 14.35 -1.19 -9.03
CA ASP A 47 15.57 -1.93 -9.35
C ASP A 47 16.36 -1.29 -10.50
N LYS A 48 15.66 -0.83 -11.56
CA LYS A 48 16.27 -0.06 -12.65
C LYS A 48 16.89 1.25 -12.18
N VAL A 49 16.19 2.00 -11.34
CA VAL A 49 16.70 3.27 -10.78
C VAL A 49 17.95 3.02 -9.94
N VAL A 50 17.93 2.04 -9.04
CA VAL A 50 19.09 1.71 -8.20
C VAL A 50 20.30 1.24 -9.04
N THR A 51 20.04 0.60 -10.17
CA THR A 51 21.10 0.07 -11.05
C THR A 51 21.68 1.14 -11.98
N ASN A 52 20.83 1.97 -12.58
CA ASN A 52 21.25 2.94 -13.60
C ASN A 52 21.62 4.31 -13.02
N HIS A 53 21.01 4.68 -11.89
CA HIS A 53 21.19 5.97 -11.23
C HIS A 53 21.48 5.79 -9.74
N PRO A 54 22.57 5.08 -9.38
CA PRO A 54 22.88 4.80 -7.98
C PRO A 54 23.04 6.09 -7.16
N GLU A 55 23.49 7.19 -7.74
CA GLU A 55 23.63 8.50 -7.10
C GLU A 55 22.33 9.07 -6.53
N GLU A 56 21.19 8.78 -7.15
CA GLU A 56 19.86 9.29 -6.74
C GLU A 56 19.38 8.72 -5.40
N ILE A 57 19.90 7.56 -5.00
CA ILE A 57 19.56 6.91 -3.73
C ILE A 57 20.78 6.91 -2.83
N THR A 58 21.00 8.04 -2.15
CA THR A 58 22.21 8.27 -1.35
C THR A 58 22.32 7.31 -0.15
N ASN A 59 21.20 6.81 0.38
CA ASN A 59 21.21 5.89 1.51
C ASN A 59 21.58 4.44 1.09
N SER A 60 22.74 3.98 1.54
CA SER A 60 23.29 2.65 1.24
C SER A 60 22.42 1.50 1.78
N THR A 61 21.81 1.67 2.96
CA THR A 61 20.88 0.69 3.53
C THR A 61 19.63 0.55 2.66
N VAL A 62 19.07 1.67 2.20
CA VAL A 62 17.90 1.67 1.31
C VAL A 62 18.24 0.97 -0.01
N LYS A 63 19.38 1.31 -0.65
CA LYS A 63 19.87 0.61 -1.85
C LYS A 63 19.93 -0.90 -1.66
N LYS A 64 20.48 -1.36 -0.53
CA LYS A 64 20.59 -2.78 -0.20
C LYS A 64 19.23 -3.45 -0.13
N TYR A 65 18.22 -2.82 0.48
CA TYR A 65 16.88 -3.40 0.57
C TYR A 65 16.10 -3.34 -0.75
N LEU A 66 16.28 -2.30 -1.56
CA LEU A 66 15.60 -2.17 -2.85
C LEU A 66 16.00 -3.26 -3.86
N LYS A 67 17.18 -3.88 -3.71
CA LYS A 67 17.61 -5.03 -4.51
C LYS A 67 17.21 -6.40 -3.93
N LYS A 68 16.71 -6.45 -2.69
CA LYS A 68 16.42 -7.72 -2.01
C LYS A 68 15.03 -8.25 -2.37
N GLN A 69 14.99 -9.45 -2.93
CA GLN A 69 13.73 -10.16 -3.20
C GLN A 69 12.87 -10.34 -1.95
N ASP A 70 13.49 -10.83 -0.86
CA ASP A 70 12.84 -11.08 0.43
C ASP A 70 12.13 -9.83 1.00
N PHE A 71 12.64 -8.63 0.73
CA PHE A 71 11.96 -7.40 1.11
C PHE A 71 10.61 -7.27 0.38
N TYR A 72 10.56 -7.46 -0.94
CA TYR A 72 9.31 -7.38 -1.69
C TYR A 72 8.35 -8.52 -1.37
N ASP A 73 8.86 -9.71 -1.06
CA ASP A 73 8.01 -10.84 -0.63
C ASP A 73 7.30 -10.53 0.70
N LYS A 74 8.03 -9.92 1.65
CA LYS A 74 7.47 -9.43 2.91
C LYS A 74 6.46 -8.31 2.69
N VAL A 75 6.77 -7.33 1.84
CA VAL A 75 5.86 -6.23 1.50
C VAL A 75 4.61 -6.75 0.79
N ASN A 76 4.73 -7.74 -0.09
CA ASN A 76 3.59 -8.38 -0.76
C ASN A 76 2.72 -9.17 0.22
N THR A 77 3.35 -9.87 1.17
CA THR A 77 2.67 -10.55 2.27
C THR A 77 1.87 -9.55 3.11
N LEU A 78 2.48 -8.41 3.46
CA LEU A 78 1.79 -7.32 4.14
C LEU A 78 0.63 -6.76 3.30
N ALA A 79 0.82 -6.55 1.99
CA ALA A 79 -0.25 -6.07 1.11
C ALA A 79 -1.45 -7.02 1.07
N LYS A 80 -1.20 -8.34 1.05
CA LYS A 80 -2.24 -9.38 1.11
C LYS A 80 -3.03 -9.35 2.42
N LEU A 81 -2.37 -9.06 3.55
CA LEU A 81 -3.03 -8.93 4.86
C LEU A 81 -3.82 -7.62 4.98
N LEU A 82 -3.29 -6.52 4.46
CA LEU A 82 -3.95 -5.21 4.50
C LEU A 82 -5.19 -5.14 3.59
N ARG A 83 -5.22 -5.91 2.50
CA ARG A 83 -6.34 -5.92 1.55
C ARG A 83 -7.70 -6.26 2.19
N PRO A 84 -7.88 -7.38 2.90
CA PRO A 84 -9.15 -7.72 3.54
C PRO A 84 -9.52 -6.73 4.64
N ILE A 85 -8.55 -6.22 5.41
CA ILE A 85 -8.79 -5.18 6.44
C ILE A 85 -9.36 -3.92 5.78
N LYS A 86 -8.72 -3.44 4.71
CA LYS A 86 -9.20 -2.29 3.94
C LYS A 86 -10.62 -2.49 3.44
N ASN A 87 -10.92 -3.67 2.88
CA ASN A 87 -12.25 -3.96 2.34
C ASN A 87 -13.31 -4.01 3.45
N ALA A 88 -13.00 -4.61 4.61
CA ALA A 88 -13.91 -4.62 5.76
C ALA A 88 -14.21 -3.20 6.24
N ILE A 89 -13.19 -2.35 6.41
CA ILE A 89 -13.37 -0.95 6.81
C ILE A 89 -14.25 -0.21 5.80
N LEU A 90 -13.98 -0.33 4.50
CA LEU A 90 -14.78 0.34 3.46
C LEU A 90 -16.25 -0.09 3.47
N MET A 91 -16.52 -1.37 3.76
CA MET A 91 -17.89 -1.86 3.92
C MET A 91 -18.56 -1.22 5.14
N LEU A 92 -17.86 -1.16 6.28
CA LEU A 92 -18.42 -0.63 7.53
C LEU A 92 -18.57 0.89 7.54
N GLU A 93 -17.76 1.62 6.78
CA GLU A 93 -17.90 3.06 6.56
C GLU A 93 -19.09 3.42 5.64
N GLY A 94 -19.82 2.42 5.11
CA GLY A 94 -21.04 2.63 4.33
C GLY A 94 -22.18 3.16 5.20
N ASN A 95 -22.98 4.09 4.64
CA ASN A 95 -24.05 4.80 5.37
C ASN A 95 -25.21 3.89 5.87
N GLN A 96 -25.25 2.62 5.48
CA GLN A 96 -26.32 1.68 5.79
C GLN A 96 -25.85 0.48 6.64
N THR A 97 -24.62 0.52 7.13
CA THR A 97 -24.05 -0.57 7.94
C THR A 97 -24.69 -0.62 9.32
N ASN A 98 -25.13 -1.80 9.75
CA ASN A 98 -25.60 -2.04 11.11
C ASN A 98 -24.64 -2.94 11.92
N LEU A 99 -24.98 -3.20 13.18
CA LEU A 99 -24.15 -4.01 14.07
C LEU A 99 -23.96 -5.46 13.59
N ALA A 100 -24.97 -6.06 12.94
CA ALA A 100 -24.87 -7.40 12.39
C ALA A 100 -23.89 -7.46 11.22
N ASP A 101 -23.87 -6.43 10.36
CA ASP A 101 -22.88 -6.29 9.29
C ASP A 101 -21.46 -6.20 9.86
N ALA A 102 -21.26 -5.43 10.94
CA ALA A 102 -19.98 -5.36 11.64
C ALA A 102 -19.53 -6.73 12.16
N PHE A 103 -20.43 -7.49 12.79
CA PHE A 103 -20.13 -8.83 13.30
C PHE A 103 -19.75 -9.81 12.18
N ILE A 104 -20.50 -9.82 11.08
CA ILE A 104 -20.21 -10.65 9.90
C ILE A 104 -18.85 -10.30 9.29
N GLN A 105 -18.51 -9.01 9.19
CA GLN A 105 -17.20 -8.58 8.67
C GLN A 105 -16.05 -9.03 9.58
N MET A 106 -16.22 -9.02 10.90
CA MET A 106 -15.19 -9.51 11.83
C MET A 106 -14.95 -11.02 11.68
N ILE A 107 -16.01 -11.82 11.54
CA ILE A 107 -15.88 -13.27 11.29
C ILE A 107 -15.13 -13.53 9.99
N ARG A 108 -15.54 -12.85 8.91
CA ARG A 108 -14.88 -12.98 7.60
C ARG A 108 -13.41 -12.57 7.65
N LEU A 109 -13.10 -11.48 8.35
CA LEU A 109 -11.74 -11.00 8.51
C LEU A 109 -10.89 -12.01 9.29
N GLY A 110 -11.40 -12.53 10.41
CA GLY A 110 -10.72 -13.57 11.19
C GLY A 110 -10.44 -14.82 10.36
N TYR A 111 -11.42 -15.28 9.59
CA TYR A 111 -11.25 -16.42 8.68
C TYR A 111 -10.19 -16.16 7.60
N VAL A 112 -10.20 -14.99 6.95
CA VAL A 112 -9.23 -14.67 5.89
C VAL A 112 -7.80 -14.55 6.43
N ILE A 113 -7.63 -13.94 7.62
CA ILE A 113 -6.31 -13.79 8.24
C ILE A 113 -5.74 -15.15 8.66
N THR A 114 -6.57 -16.04 9.20
CA THR A 114 -6.16 -17.37 9.67
C THR A 114 -5.97 -18.38 8.54
N SER A 115 -6.87 -18.39 7.55
CA SER A 115 -6.86 -19.33 6.42
C SER A 115 -5.86 -18.94 5.32
N GLY A 116 -5.49 -17.66 5.26
CA GLY A 116 -4.63 -17.11 4.22
C GLY A 116 -3.15 -17.48 4.32
N ASN A 117 -2.74 -18.65 4.84
CA ASN A 117 -1.34 -19.13 4.88
C ASN A 117 -0.27 -18.14 5.41
N LEU A 118 -0.66 -16.99 5.97
CA LEU A 118 0.24 -15.89 6.36
C LEU A 118 1.00 -16.21 7.66
N PHE A 119 0.46 -17.13 8.47
CA PHE A 119 1.04 -17.56 9.74
C PHE A 119 1.50 -19.03 9.76
N ARG A 120 1.23 -19.82 8.71
CA ARG A 120 1.59 -21.25 8.67
C ARG A 120 3.07 -21.54 8.45
N ARG A 121 3.89 -20.54 8.09
CA ARG A 121 5.33 -20.74 7.79
C ARG A 121 6.29 -20.48 8.97
N ASN A 122 5.79 -20.14 10.16
CA ASN A 122 6.63 -19.87 11.33
C ASN A 122 6.41 -20.86 12.50
N LEU A 123 5.79 -22.02 12.26
CA LEU A 123 5.53 -23.04 13.29
C LEU A 123 5.80 -24.48 12.83
N VAL A 124 6.67 -24.67 11.84
CA VAL A 124 7.30 -25.98 11.56
C VAL A 124 8.79 -25.76 11.42
#